data_AF-A0A7K7ZUV1-F1
#
_entry.id   AF-A0A7K7ZUV1-F1
#
_cell.length_a   1.000
_cell.length_b   1.000
_cell.length_c   1.000
_cell.angle_alpha   90.00
_cell.angle_beta   90.00
_cell.angle_gamma   90.00
#
_symmetry.space_group_name_H-M   'P 1'
#
loop_
_entity.id
_entity.type
_entity.pdbx_description
1 polymer ?
#
loop_
_entity_poly.entity_id
_entity_poly.type
_entity_poly.pdbx_seq_one_letter_code
_entity_poly.pdbx_strand_id
1 'polypeptide(L)'
;SSISGWICREFRAGKAWNLAPLLPQVLEAFEQAEREPKPPPHLLFSDVYLEMPPRLRRQREELQRHLETYGEHYPLQQFQK
;
A
#
# COMPACT_ATOMS: atom_id res chain seq x y z
N SER A 1 9.62 -39.65 24.44
CA SER A 1 9.54 -38.22 24.10
C SER A 1 10.62 -37.88 23.08
N SER A 2 10.28 -37.83 21.79
CA SER A 2 11.23 -37.48 20.72
C SER A 2 10.66 -36.31 19.93
N ILE A 3 11.43 -35.22 19.84
CA ILE A 3 11.09 -33.97 19.14
C ILE A 3 10.74 -34.25 17.66
N SER A 4 11.36 -35.29 17.07
CA SER A 4 11.06 -35.78 15.72
C SER A 4 9.61 -36.25 15.57
N GLY A 5 9.03 -36.88 16.60
CA GLY A 5 7.63 -37.33 16.60
C GLY A 5 6.59 -36.22 16.77
N TRP A 6 7.01 -35.05 17.27
CA TRP A 6 6.18 -33.84 17.34
C TRP A 6 6.19 -33.11 15.98
N ILE A 7 7.37 -32.92 15.40
CA ILE A 7 7.54 -32.26 14.10
C ILE A 7 6.83 -33.03 12.97
N CYS A 8 6.94 -34.36 12.95
CA CYS A 8 6.24 -35.18 11.95
C CYS A 8 4.71 -35.19 12.12
N ARG A 9 4.17 -34.94 13.32
CA ARG A 9 2.72 -34.86 13.54
C ARG A 9 2.15 -33.54 13.02
N GLU A 10 2.87 -32.45 13.24
CA GLU A 10 2.54 -31.10 12.75
C GLU A 10 2.67 -30.98 11.22
N PHE A 11 3.61 -31.71 10.61
CA PHE A 11 3.82 -31.68 9.16
C PHE A 11 2.85 -32.59 8.37
N ARG A 12 2.40 -33.70 8.97
CA ARG A 12 1.45 -34.64 8.35
C ARG A 12 -0.01 -34.23 8.54
N ALA A 13 -0.32 -33.50 9.61
CA ALA A 13 -1.49 -32.64 9.67
C ALA A 13 -1.20 -31.41 8.81
N GLY A 14 -1.07 -31.62 7.50
CA GLY A 14 -0.76 -30.55 6.56
C GLY A 14 -1.64 -29.35 6.90
N LYS A 15 -1.00 -28.28 7.38
CA LYS A 15 -1.65 -26.99 7.60
C LYS A 15 -2.04 -26.48 6.22
N ALA A 16 -3.10 -27.07 5.65
CA ALA A 16 -4.09 -26.30 4.95
C ALA A 16 -4.41 -25.19 5.94
N TRP A 17 -3.92 -24.00 5.65
CA TRP A 17 -4.39 -22.80 6.31
C TRP A 17 -5.91 -22.93 6.36
N ASN A 18 -6.52 -22.89 7.54
CA ASN A 18 -7.96 -22.74 7.59
C ASN A 18 -8.18 -21.25 7.31
N LEU A 19 -8.48 -20.83 6.06
CA LEU A 19 -8.78 -19.39 5.83
C LEU A 19 -10.06 -18.99 6.52
N ALA A 20 -10.97 -19.93 6.80
CA ALA A 20 -12.27 -19.62 7.40
C ALA A 20 -12.19 -18.62 8.57
N PRO A 21 -11.30 -18.79 9.58
CA PRO A 21 -11.08 -17.79 10.63
C PRO A 21 -10.30 -16.52 10.23
N LEU A 22 -9.58 -16.51 9.11
CA LEU A 22 -8.79 -15.37 8.61
C LEU A 22 -9.57 -14.47 7.63
N LEU A 23 -10.56 -15.03 6.92
CA LEU A 23 -11.43 -14.32 5.99
C LEU A 23 -12.06 -13.05 6.59
N PRO A 24 -12.66 -13.05 7.80
CA PRO A 24 -13.21 -11.82 8.36
C PRO A 24 -12.16 -10.74 8.60
N GLN A 25 -10.95 -11.11 9.04
CA GLN A 25 -9.85 -10.18 9.28
C GLN A 25 -9.32 -9.60 7.96
N VAL A 26 -9.25 -10.42 6.91
CA VAL A 26 -8.86 -9.98 5.57
C VAL A 26 -9.90 -9.01 5.02
N LEU A 27 -11.19 -9.34 5.10
CA LEU A 27 -12.27 -8.48 4.63
C LEU A 27 -12.29 -7.13 5.37
N GLU A 28 -12.13 -7.14 6.70
CA GLU A 28 -12.03 -5.92 7.49
C GLU A 28 -10.84 -5.05 7.07
N ALA A 29 -9.65 -5.65 6.88
CA ALA A 29 -8.47 -4.94 6.41
C ALA A 29 -8.66 -4.36 4.99
N PHE A 30 -9.37 -5.07 4.11
CA PHE A 30 -9.72 -4.58 2.77
C PHE A 30 -10.69 -3.39 2.85
N GLU A 31 -11.75 -3.48 3.65
CA GLU A 31 -12.70 -2.38 3.84
C GLU A 31 -12.02 -1.14 4.42
N GLN A 32 -11.08 -1.31 5.34
CA GLN A 32 -10.28 -0.22 5.89
C GLN A 32 -9.40 0.42 4.81
N ALA A 33 -8.67 -0.40 4.03
CA ALA A 33 -7.79 0.08 2.97
C ALA A 33 -8.54 0.80 1.84
N GLU A 34 -9.75 0.38 1.48
CA GLU A 34 -10.57 1.06 0.46
C GLU A 34 -11.09 2.43 0.91
N ARG A 35 -11.30 2.59 2.22
CA ARG A 35 -11.72 3.88 2.81
C ARG A 35 -10.56 4.85 2.94
N GLU A 36 -9.33 4.36 3.00
CA GLU A 36 -8.16 5.21 3.11
C GLU A 36 -7.96 6.02 1.82
N PRO A 37 -7.88 7.37 1.92
CA PRO A 37 -7.60 8.21 0.76
C PRO A 37 -6.21 7.90 0.19
N LYS A 38 -6.06 8.04 -1.12
CA LYS A 38 -4.80 7.79 -1.83
C LYS A 38 -3.69 8.72 -1.32
N PRO A 39 -2.44 8.25 -1.26
CA PRO A 39 -1.31 9.08 -0.86
C PRO A 39 -1.20 10.29 -1.81
N PRO A 40 -0.75 11.44 -1.31
CA PRO A 40 -0.77 12.68 -2.06
C PRO A 40 0.12 12.62 -3.32
N PRO A 41 -0.23 13.32 -4.41
CA PRO A 41 0.49 13.23 -5.69
C PRO A 41 1.96 13.64 -5.63
N HIS A 42 2.36 14.42 -4.61
CA HIS A 42 3.76 14.84 -4.44
C HIS A 42 4.70 13.68 -4.09
N LEU A 43 4.18 12.60 -3.47
CA LEU A 43 4.97 11.41 -3.16
C LEU A 43 5.36 10.62 -4.41
N LEU A 44 4.77 10.91 -5.57
CA LEU A 44 5.18 10.34 -6.85
C LEU A 44 6.66 10.61 -7.17
N PHE A 45 7.20 11.72 -6.66
CA PHE A 45 8.57 12.15 -6.91
C PHE A 45 9.53 11.88 -5.75
N SER A 46 9.03 11.46 -4.58
CA SER A 46 9.90 11.06 -3.46
C SER A 46 10.42 9.63 -3.66
N ASP A 47 11.49 9.29 -2.95
CA ASP A 47 12.04 7.93 -2.87
C ASP A 47 12.58 7.32 -4.18
N VAL A 48 12.60 8.09 -5.28
CA VAL A 48 13.28 7.69 -6.54
C VAL A 48 14.80 7.62 -6.34
N TYR A 49 15.33 8.56 -5.56
CA TYR A 49 16.74 8.65 -5.18
C TYR A 49 16.83 9.01 -3.70
N LEU A 50 17.99 8.76 -3.06
CA LEU A 50 18.24 9.16 -1.67
C LEU A 50 17.99 10.66 -1.45
N GLU A 51 18.39 11.49 -2.43
CA GLU A 51 18.11 12.92 -2.43
C GLU A 51 17.47 13.32 -3.76
N MET A 52 16.45 14.18 -3.69
CA MET A 52 15.69 14.63 -4.86
C MET A 52 16.55 15.52 -5.78
N PRO A 53 16.90 15.06 -7.00
CA PRO A 53 17.72 15.83 -7.92
C PRO A 53 17.03 17.13 -8.36
N PRO A 54 17.77 18.19 -8.73
CA PRO A 54 17.19 19.48 -9.12
C PRO A 54 16.20 19.40 -10.28
N ARG A 55 16.42 18.49 -11.24
CA ARG A 55 15.50 18.27 -12.37
C ARG A 55 14.16 17.68 -11.91
N LEU A 56 14.20 16.70 -11.00
CA LEU A 56 13.01 16.06 -10.46
C LEU A 56 12.19 17.04 -9.61
N ARG A 57 12.87 17.93 -8.89
CA ARG A 57 12.23 19.00 -8.13
C ARG A 57 11.46 19.97 -9.04
N ARG A 58 12.05 20.34 -10.18
CA ARG A 58 11.37 21.18 -11.19
C ARG A 58 10.13 20.49 -11.77
N GLN A 59 10.21 19.19 -12.08
CA GLN A 59 9.05 18.42 -12.56
C GLN A 59 7.91 18.39 -11.53
N ARG A 60 8.25 18.23 -10.25
CA ARG A 60 7.27 18.31 -9.16
C ARG A 60 6.60 19.68 -9.09
N GLU A 61 7.37 20.76 -9.22
CA GLU A 61 6.85 22.14 -9.22
C GLU A 61 5.95 22.42 -10.44
N GLU A 62 6.33 21.92 -11.62
CA GLU A 62 5.51 22.01 -12.84
C GLU A 62 4.17 21.28 -12.69
N LEU A 63 4.18 20.07 -12.10
CA LEU A 63 2.94 19.36 -11.80
C LEU A 63 2.06 20.15 -10.84
N GLN A 64 2.65 20.74 -9.79
CA GLN A 64 1.89 21.53 -8.82
C GLN A 64 1.17 22.71 -9.49
N ARG A 65 1.87 23.47 -10.34
CA ARG A 65 1.27 24.58 -11.12
C ARG A 65 0.19 24.10 -12.09
N HIS A 66 0.39 22.92 -12.69
CA HIS A 66 -0.59 22.30 -13.57
C HIS A 66 -1.87 21.93 -12.82
N LEU A 67 -1.76 21.36 -11.64
CA LEU A 67 -2.91 21.02 -10.80
C LEU A 67 -3.60 22.25 -10.21
N GLU A 68 -2.88 23.35 -9.96
CA GLU A 68 -3.47 24.63 -9.58
C GLU A 68 -4.33 25.23 -10.71
N THR A 69 -3.93 25.05 -11.97
CA THR A 69 -4.62 25.63 -13.14
C THR A 69 -5.70 24.71 -13.71
N TYR A 70 -5.44 23.40 -13.71
CA TYR A 70 -6.25 22.36 -14.39
C TYR A 70 -6.70 21.24 -13.45
N GLY A 71 -6.72 21.50 -12.13
CA GLY A 71 -7.09 20.52 -11.12
C GLY A 71 -8.49 19.93 -11.30
N GLU A 72 -9.41 20.68 -11.92
CA GLU A 72 -10.78 20.25 -12.24
C GLU A 72 -10.84 18.99 -13.13
N HIS A 73 -9.79 18.70 -13.89
CA HIS A 73 -9.72 17.52 -14.76
C HIS A 73 -9.19 16.26 -14.05
N TYR A 74 -8.77 16.37 -12.78
CA TYR A 74 -8.18 15.27 -12.03
C TYR A 74 -9.01 14.93 -10.79
N PRO A 75 -9.10 13.65 -10.40
CA PRO A 75 -9.87 13.22 -9.24
C PRO A 75 -9.11 13.51 -7.93
N LEU A 76 -8.83 14.78 -7.64
CA LEU A 76 -8.06 15.24 -6.47
C LEU A 76 -8.78 14.98 -5.15
N GLN A 77 -10.09 14.76 -5.17
CA GLN A 77 -10.90 14.44 -3.98
C GLN A 77 -10.55 13.09 -3.35
N GLN A 78 -9.95 12.17 -4.13
CA GLN A 78 -9.55 10.84 -3.64
C GLN A 78 -8.17 10.84 -3.01
N PHE A 79 -7.46 11.96 -3.05
CA PHE A 79 -6.09 12.08 -2.54
C PHE A 79 -6.09 12.77 -1.18
N GLN A 80 -5.17 12.34 -0.33
CA GLN A 80 -4.82 13.05 0.89
C GLN A 80 -4.28 14.44 0.53
N LYS A 81 -4.63 15.44 1.35
CA LYS A 81 -4.12 16.81 1.21
C LYS A 81 -2.71 16.95 1.78
#